data_AF-A0A7X7TRR0-F1
#
_entry.id   AF-A0A7X7TRR0-F1
#
_cell.length_a   1.000
_cell.length_b   1.000
_cell.length_c   1.000
_cell.angle_alpha   90.00
_cell.angle_beta   90.00
_cell.angle_gamma   90.00
#
_symmetry.space_group_name_H-M   'P 1'
#
loop_
_entity.id
_entity.type
_entity.pdbx_description
1 polymer ?
#
loop_
_entity_poly.entity_id
_entity_poly.type
_entity_poly.pdbx_seq_one_letter_code
_entity_poly.pdbx_strand_id
1 'polypeptide(L)'
;SLSALVVSRYENALALYPILAAFMATMVDAGGNAGGQSSTLIIRSLALGDIELKDWWKVFLREVYLGAIMGAVLGVTLFLRGFMITSNVSINFSAGVALFLIMIFSNAVGAMLPFVGKLFKIDPAVMSGPLVTTIADLVGMLIYFSIATLILGI
;
A
#
# COMPACT_ATOMS: atom_id res chain seq x y z
N SER A 1 -8.20 2.93 16.43
CA SER A 1 -8.35 2.46 15.04
C SER A 1 -7.72 1.08 14.91
N LEU A 2 -8.12 0.27 13.92
CA LEU A 2 -7.53 -1.06 13.71
C LEU A 2 -6.01 -0.98 13.47
N SER A 3 -5.55 0.06 12.76
CA SER A 3 -4.12 0.34 12.55
C SER A 3 -3.37 0.62 13.85
N ALA A 4 -4.00 1.27 14.84
CA ALA A 4 -3.38 1.48 16.15
C ALA A 4 -3.13 0.16 16.91
N LEU A 5 -4.03 -0.83 16.76
CA LEU A 5 -3.82 -2.17 17.32
C LEU A 5 -2.68 -2.93 16.63
N VAL A 6 -2.41 -2.63 15.35
CA VAL A 6 -1.23 -3.17 14.66
C VAL A 6 0.03 -2.53 15.21
N VAL A 7 0.07 -1.19 15.29
CA VAL A 7 1.22 -0.45 15.83
C VAL A 7 1.55 -0.88 17.26
N SER A 8 0.54 -1.07 18.11
CA SER A 8 0.77 -1.48 19.51
C SER A 8 1.45 -2.84 19.63
N ARG A 9 1.27 -3.75 18.66
CA ARG A 9 1.96 -5.05 18.64
C ARG A 9 3.46 -4.93 18.34
N TYR A 10 3.87 -3.83 17.71
CA TYR A 10 5.26 -3.55 17.33
C TYR A 10 5.91 -2.47 18.22
N GLU A 11 5.35 -2.18 19.40
CA GLU A 11 5.92 -1.22 20.35
C GLU A 11 7.37 -1.55 20.73
N ASN A 12 7.71 -2.83 20.93
CA ASN A 12 9.08 -3.24 21.22
C ASN A 12 10.04 -2.91 20.06
N ALA A 13 9.60 -3.11 18.81
CA ALA A 13 10.39 -2.77 17.63
C ALA A 13 10.57 -1.26 17.49
N LEU A 14 9.54 -0.47 17.80
CA LEU A 14 9.59 0.99 17.82
C LEU A 14 10.46 1.53 18.97
N ALA A 15 10.50 0.86 20.11
CA ALA A 15 11.40 1.21 21.21
C ALA A 15 12.87 0.94 20.83
N LEU A 16 13.14 -0.15 20.10
CA LEU A 16 14.48 -0.46 19.61
C LEU A 16 14.91 0.46 18.46
N TYR A 17 13.99 0.75 17.55
CA TYR A 17 14.22 1.58 16.37
C TYR A 17 13.14 2.67 16.22
N PRO A 18 13.26 3.79 16.96
CA PRO A 18 12.28 4.89 16.89
C PRO A 18 12.12 5.48 15.49
N ILE A 19 13.17 5.37 14.66
CA ILE A 19 13.16 5.83 13.27
C ILE A 19 12.11 5.12 12.42
N LEU A 20 11.69 3.90 12.77
CA LEU A 20 10.65 3.18 12.04
C LEU A 20 9.32 3.94 12.05
N ALA A 21 9.05 4.73 13.10
CA ALA A 21 7.86 5.57 13.18
C ALA A 21 7.86 6.70 12.14
N ALA A 22 9.04 7.26 11.82
CA ALA A 22 9.16 8.33 10.83
C ALA A 22 8.76 7.87 9.42
N PHE A 23 9.03 6.61 9.08
CA PHE A 23 8.65 6.04 7.79
C PHE A 23 7.17 5.64 7.70
N MET A 24 6.47 5.45 8.82
CA MET A 24 5.04 5.08 8.81
C MET A 24 4.18 6.06 8.03
N ALA A 25 4.43 7.37 8.18
CA ALA A 25 3.70 8.40 7.45
C ALA A 25 3.86 8.25 5.93
N THR A 26 5.06 7.87 5.47
CA THR A 26 5.32 7.63 4.05
C THR A 26 4.59 6.37 3.55
N MET A 27 4.53 5.32 4.36
CA MET A 27 3.81 4.09 4.01
C MET A 27 2.30 4.31 3.84
N VAL A 28 1.71 5.02 4.81
CA VAL A 28 0.28 5.35 4.82
C VAL A 28 -0.09 6.25 3.64
N ASP A 29 0.68 7.32 3.44
CA ASP A 29 0.41 8.29 2.37
C ASP A 29 0.55 7.65 0.97
N ALA A 30 1.65 6.94 0.72
CA ALA A 30 1.87 6.30 -0.58
C ALA A 30 0.84 5.20 -0.88
N GLY A 31 0.53 4.36 0.13
CA GLY A 31 -0.47 3.32 0.02
C GLY A 31 -1.85 3.90 -0.29
N GLY A 32 -2.37 4.79 0.58
CA GLY A 32 -3.71 5.35 0.44
C GLY A 32 -3.92 6.11 -0.87
N ASN A 33 -2.95 6.94 -1.27
CA ASN A 33 -3.05 7.75 -2.49
C ASN A 33 -3.01 6.89 -3.75
N ALA A 34 -2.11 5.90 -3.82
CA ALA A 34 -1.98 5.05 -5.00
C ALA A 34 -3.19 4.12 -5.18
N GLY A 35 -3.67 3.51 -4.09
CA GLY A 35 -4.89 2.70 -4.13
C GLY A 35 -6.12 3.53 -4.50
N GLY A 36 -6.28 4.72 -3.91
CA GLY A 36 -7.39 5.62 -4.23
C GLY A 36 -7.37 6.09 -5.68
N GLN A 37 -6.19 6.37 -6.23
CA GLN A 37 -6.01 6.71 -7.64
C GLN A 37 -6.43 5.55 -8.54
N SER A 38 -5.93 4.33 -8.27
CA SER A 38 -6.29 3.16 -9.06
C SER A 38 -7.80 2.90 -9.03
N SER A 39 -8.42 2.96 -7.85
CA SER A 39 -9.86 2.79 -7.68
C SER A 39 -10.68 3.81 -8.48
N THR A 40 -10.27 5.07 -8.45
CA THR A 40 -10.93 6.16 -9.22
C THR A 40 -10.88 5.89 -10.72
N LEU A 41 -9.73 5.45 -11.23
CA LEU A 41 -9.56 5.10 -12.65
C LEU A 41 -10.45 3.91 -13.04
N ILE A 42 -10.48 2.86 -12.21
CA ILE A 42 -11.31 1.68 -12.48
C ILE A 42 -12.80 2.01 -12.46
N ILE A 43 -13.28 2.81 -11.50
CA ILE A 43 -14.69 3.25 -11.49
C ILE A 43 -15.03 3.98 -12.78
N ARG A 44 -14.18 4.93 -13.18
CA ARG A 44 -14.40 5.71 -14.39
C ARG A 44 -14.48 4.80 -15.61
N SER A 45 -13.54 3.88 -15.78
CA SER A 45 -13.55 2.92 -16.89
C SER A 45 -14.76 1.98 -16.84
N LEU A 46 -15.19 1.53 -15.66
CA LEU A 46 -16.41 0.72 -15.49
C LEU A 46 -17.69 1.48 -15.82
N ALA A 47 -17.71 2.80 -15.60
CA ALA A 47 -18.85 3.68 -15.86
C ALA A 47 -18.92 4.11 -17.34
N LEU A 48 -17.77 4.31 -17.99
CA LEU A 48 -17.68 4.59 -19.43
C LEU A 48 -17.89 3.35 -20.31
N GLY A 49 -17.82 2.16 -19.73
CA GLY A 49 -17.94 0.90 -20.47
C GLY A 49 -16.65 0.46 -21.15
N ASP A 50 -15.51 1.12 -20.86
CA ASP A 50 -14.18 0.76 -21.38
C ASP A 50 -13.71 -0.62 -20.87
N ILE A 51 -14.19 -1.02 -19.69
CA ILE A 51 -13.92 -2.31 -19.07
C ILE A 51 -15.21 -2.93 -18.52
N GLU A 52 -15.31 -4.26 -18.62
CA GLU A 52 -16.43 -5.02 -18.07
C GLU A 52 -15.99 -5.88 -16.88
N LEU A 53 -16.95 -6.42 -16.12
CA LEU A 53 -16.65 -7.31 -14.99
C LEU A 53 -15.78 -8.51 -15.36
N LYS A 54 -15.90 -9.02 -16.59
CA LYS A 54 -15.09 -10.16 -17.09
C LYS A 54 -13.60 -9.82 -17.24
N ASP A 55 -13.24 -8.53 -17.32
CA ASP A 55 -11.87 -8.07 -17.50
C ASP A 55 -11.10 -7.91 -16.18
N TRP A 56 -11.72 -8.22 -15.03
CA TRP A 56 -11.14 -8.05 -13.69
C TRP A 56 -9.73 -8.63 -13.58
N TRP A 57 -9.48 -9.82 -14.15
CA TRP A 57 -8.18 -10.48 -14.09
C TRP A 57 -7.10 -9.73 -14.87
N LYS A 58 -7.42 -9.22 -16.07
CA LYS A 58 -6.49 -8.42 -16.88
C LYS A 58 -6.17 -7.11 -16.17
N VAL A 59 -7.17 -6.48 -15.57
CA VAL A 59 -7.00 -5.26 -14.79
C VAL A 59 -6.14 -5.52 -13.56
N PHE A 60 -6.39 -6.60 -12.81
CA PHE A 60 -5.59 -7.00 -11.66
C PHE A 60 -4.10 -7.11 -12.01
N LEU A 61 -3.75 -7.85 -13.07
CA LEU A 61 -2.37 -8.02 -13.49
C LEU A 61 -1.73 -6.70 -13.95
N ARG A 62 -2.48 -5.85 -14.66
CA ARG A 62 -2.01 -4.52 -15.07
C ARG A 62 -1.69 -3.66 -13.85
N GLU A 63 -2.54 -3.67 -12.84
CA GLU A 63 -2.40 -2.81 -11.66
C GLU A 63 -1.32 -3.33 -10.70
N VAL A 64 -1.12 -4.65 -10.62
CA VAL A 64 0.06 -5.25 -9.97
C VAL A 64 1.35 -4.80 -10.67
N TYR A 65 1.38 -4.80 -12.00
CA TYR A 65 2.55 -4.35 -12.77
C TYR A 65 2.83 -2.85 -12.57
N LEU A 66 1.79 -2.00 -12.65
CA LEU A 66 1.93 -0.56 -12.37
C LEU A 66 2.39 -0.31 -10.92
N GLY A 67 1.82 -1.04 -9.96
CA GLY A 67 2.22 -1.00 -8.56
C GLY A 67 3.67 -1.43 -8.34
N ALA A 68 4.17 -2.42 -9.08
CA ALA A 68 5.57 -2.84 -9.03
C ALA A 68 6.51 -1.77 -9.59
N ILE A 69 6.15 -1.12 -10.70
CA ILE A 69 6.95 0.00 -11.26
C ILE A 69 7.00 1.16 -10.27
N MET A 70 5.84 1.61 -9.79
CA MET A 70 5.77 2.72 -8.82
C MET A 70 6.49 2.36 -7.52
N GLY A 71 6.27 1.14 -7.03
CA GLY A 71 6.94 0.60 -5.85
C GLY A 71 8.46 0.57 -6.00
N ALA A 72 8.98 0.22 -7.18
CA ALA A 72 10.42 0.17 -7.40
C ALA A 72 11.00 1.59 -7.37
N VAL A 73 10.38 2.54 -8.06
CA VAL A 73 10.82 3.93 -8.08
C VAL A 73 10.76 4.55 -6.68
N LEU A 74 9.61 4.41 -5.99
CA LEU A 74 9.42 4.99 -4.66
C LEU A 74 10.24 4.28 -3.59
N GLY A 75 10.37 2.96 -3.66
CA GLY A 75 11.17 2.16 -2.73
C GLY A 75 12.67 2.48 -2.83
N VAL A 76 13.22 2.59 -4.05
CA VAL A 76 14.60 3.04 -4.26
C VAL A 76 14.79 4.48 -3.79
N THR A 77 13.84 5.36 -4.09
CA THR A 77 13.89 6.77 -3.65
C THR A 77 13.88 6.86 -2.12
N LEU A 78 13.02 6.08 -1.44
CA LEU A 78 12.94 6.04 0.01
C LEU A 78 14.22 5.48 0.63
N PHE A 79 14.77 4.39 0.07
CA PHE A 79 16.05 3.83 0.51
C PHE A 79 17.17 4.88 0.46
N LEU A 80 17.31 5.58 -0.66
CA LEU A 80 18.34 6.61 -0.83
C LEU A 80 18.11 7.82 0.09
N ARG A 81 16.87 8.29 0.19
CA ARG A 81 16.51 9.41 1.08
C ARG A 81 16.67 9.04 2.56
N GLY A 82 16.51 7.77 2.91
CA GLY A 82 16.69 7.26 4.27
C GLY A 82 18.06 7.58 4.85
N PHE A 83 19.11 7.64 4.02
CA PHE A 83 20.47 8.01 4.44
C PHE A 83 20.60 9.45 4.95
N MET A 84 19.64 10.33 4.62
CA MET A 84 19.58 11.69 5.18
C MET A 84 19.05 11.71 6.62
N ILE A 85 18.44 10.61 7.08
CA ILE A 85 17.81 10.51 8.40
C ILE A 85 18.55 9.51 9.31
N THR A 86 19.00 8.37 8.75
CA THR A 86 19.76 7.35 9.49
C THR A 86 20.83 6.70 8.61
N SER A 87 21.99 6.41 9.19
CA SER A 87 23.08 5.68 8.51
C SER A 87 22.88 4.17 8.49
N ASN A 88 21.81 3.65 9.10
CA ASN A 88 21.55 2.21 9.16
C ASN A 88 20.97 1.69 7.84
N VAL A 89 21.81 0.98 7.08
CA VAL A 89 21.46 0.41 5.77
C VAL A 89 20.29 -0.58 5.88
N SER A 90 20.26 -1.44 6.89
CA SER A 90 19.22 -2.46 7.04
C SER A 90 17.84 -1.86 7.27
N ILE A 91 17.77 -0.76 8.03
CA ILE A 91 16.52 -0.01 8.25
C ILE A 91 16.05 0.66 6.96
N ASN A 92 16.96 1.34 6.25
CA ASN A 92 16.61 2.00 5.00
C ASN A 92 16.17 0.98 3.94
N PHE A 93 16.85 -0.17 3.89
CA PHE A 93 16.54 -1.26 2.96
C PHE A 93 15.19 -1.90 3.27
N SER A 94 14.89 -2.16 4.55
CA SER A 94 13.59 -2.70 4.95
C SER A 94 12.45 -1.75 4.63
N ALA A 95 12.64 -0.44 4.83
CA ALA A 95 11.67 0.58 4.45
C ALA A 95 11.44 0.59 2.92
N GLY A 96 12.50 0.55 2.11
CA GLY A 96 12.39 0.50 0.65
C GLY A 96 11.65 -0.73 0.13
N VAL A 97 11.98 -1.92 0.65
CA VAL A 97 11.33 -3.19 0.29
C VAL A 97 9.87 -3.22 0.74
N ALA A 98 9.59 -2.75 1.96
CA ALA A 98 8.23 -2.63 2.45
C ALA A 98 7.39 -1.73 1.54
N LEU A 99 7.88 -0.55 1.20
CA LEU A 99 7.17 0.38 0.33
C LEU A 99 6.89 -0.23 -1.04
N PHE A 100 7.85 -0.95 -1.62
CA PHE A 100 7.64 -1.68 -2.87
C PHE A 100 6.44 -2.64 -2.80
N LEU A 101 6.36 -3.45 -1.74
CA LEU A 101 5.25 -4.41 -1.56
C LEU A 101 3.91 -3.71 -1.27
N ILE A 102 3.95 -2.62 -0.50
CA ILE A 102 2.75 -1.81 -0.19
C ILE A 102 2.16 -1.22 -1.47
N MET A 103 2.99 -0.73 -2.39
CA MET A 103 2.53 -0.16 -3.66
C MET A 103 1.87 -1.21 -4.56
N ILE A 104 2.42 -2.41 -4.63
CA ILE A 104 1.80 -3.54 -5.36
C ILE A 104 0.44 -3.87 -4.75
N PHE A 105 0.40 -4.06 -3.43
CA PHE A 105 -0.82 -4.43 -2.72
C PHE A 105 -1.89 -3.34 -2.86
N SER A 106 -1.54 -2.08 -2.64
CA SER A 106 -2.49 -0.99 -2.63
C SER A 106 -3.13 -0.74 -4.00
N ASN A 107 -2.33 -0.77 -5.08
CA ASN A 107 -2.86 -0.66 -6.44
C ASN A 107 -3.78 -1.82 -6.77
N ALA A 108 -3.40 -3.05 -6.43
CA ALA A 108 -4.22 -4.22 -6.67
C ALA A 108 -5.56 -4.14 -5.92
N VAL A 109 -5.56 -3.75 -4.65
CA VAL A 109 -6.78 -3.61 -3.85
C VAL A 109 -7.65 -2.45 -4.36
N GLY A 110 -7.04 -1.30 -4.61
CA GLY A 110 -7.72 -0.13 -5.17
C GLY A 110 -8.44 -0.47 -6.46
N ALA A 111 -7.78 -1.23 -7.34
CA ALA A 111 -8.39 -1.68 -8.59
C ALA A 111 -9.53 -2.69 -8.40
N MET A 112 -9.42 -3.60 -7.44
CA MET A 112 -10.37 -4.71 -7.29
C MET A 112 -11.64 -4.34 -6.51
N LEU A 113 -11.59 -3.37 -5.61
CA LEU A 113 -12.75 -2.97 -4.81
C LEU A 113 -13.95 -2.50 -5.65
N PRO A 114 -13.79 -1.71 -6.73
CA PRO A 114 -14.87 -1.37 -7.65
C PRO A 114 -15.52 -2.59 -8.33
N PHE A 115 -14.72 -3.61 -8.70
CA PHE A 115 -15.25 -4.86 -9.28
C PHE A 115 -16.09 -5.63 -8.26
N VAL A 116 -15.61 -5.71 -7.01
CA VAL A 116 -16.35 -6.33 -5.90
C VAL A 116 -17.67 -5.60 -5.68
N GLY A 117 -17.66 -4.27 -5.63
CA GLY A 117 -18.87 -3.46 -5.51
C GLY A 117 -19.88 -3.77 -6.61
N LYS A 118 -19.44 -3.70 -7.87
CA LYS A 118 -20.29 -3.97 -9.04
C LYS A 118 -20.82 -5.40 -9.07
N LEU A 119 -20.04 -6.39 -8.61
CA LEU A 119 -20.47 -7.79 -8.48
C LEU A 119 -21.61 -7.96 -7.46
N PHE A 120 -21.51 -7.28 -6.31
CA PHE A 120 -22.53 -7.28 -5.26
C PHE A 120 -23.67 -6.27 -5.51
N LYS A 121 -23.71 -5.61 -6.67
CA LYS A 121 -24.67 -4.56 -7.02
C LYS A 121 -24.66 -3.37 -6.03
N ILE A 122 -23.51 -3.13 -5.40
CA ILE A 122 -23.21 -1.95 -4.59
C ILE A 122 -22.59 -0.91 -5.52
N ASP A 123 -22.90 0.37 -5.29
CA ASP A 123 -22.28 1.47 -6.03
C ASP A 123 -20.74 1.42 -5.87
N PRO A 124 -19.97 1.21 -6.95
CA PRO A 124 -18.51 1.18 -6.90
C PRO A 124 -17.88 2.44 -6.31
N ALA A 125 -18.53 3.60 -6.44
CA ALA A 125 -18.03 4.86 -5.88
C ALA A 125 -18.00 4.83 -4.35
N VAL A 126 -18.95 4.13 -3.72
CA VAL A 126 -19.02 3.96 -2.25
C VAL A 126 -17.90 3.05 -1.75
N MET A 127 -17.49 2.06 -2.56
CA MET A 127 -16.46 1.08 -2.20
C MET A 127 -15.03 1.64 -2.22
N SER A 128 -14.85 2.81 -2.84
CA SER A 128 -13.57 3.24 -3.41
C SER A 128 -12.87 4.36 -2.65
N GLY A 129 -13.59 5.10 -1.81
CA GLY A 129 -13.01 6.22 -1.08
C GLY A 129 -12.43 5.76 0.27
N PRO A 130 -13.19 5.90 1.38
CA PRO A 130 -12.68 5.60 2.71
C PRO A 130 -12.25 4.14 2.94
N LEU A 131 -12.82 3.19 2.21
CA LEU A 131 -12.51 1.77 2.37
C LEU A 131 -11.13 1.40 1.82
N VAL A 132 -10.75 1.97 0.67
CA VAL A 132 -9.44 1.73 0.06
C VAL A 132 -8.34 2.21 1.01
N THR A 133 -8.45 3.44 1.52
CA THR A 133 -7.45 4.02 2.42
C THR A 133 -7.39 3.24 3.73
N THR A 134 -8.52 2.85 4.31
CA THR A 134 -8.53 2.04 5.55
C THR A 134 -7.84 0.68 5.37
N ILE A 135 -8.08 -0.01 4.25
CA ILE A 135 -7.44 -1.30 3.96
C ILE A 135 -5.94 -1.11 3.67
N ALA A 136 -5.59 -0.09 2.89
CA ALA A 136 -4.21 0.24 2.59
C ALA A 136 -3.40 0.58 3.85
N ASP A 137 -3.98 1.35 4.78
CA ASP A 137 -3.35 1.69 6.05
C ASP A 137 -3.10 0.45 6.90
N LEU A 138 -4.14 -0.38 7.08
CA LEU A 138 -4.06 -1.56 7.93
C LEU A 138 -3.04 -2.56 7.39
N VAL A 139 -3.19 -2.95 6.13
CA VAL A 139 -2.34 -3.98 5.52
C VAL A 139 -0.96 -3.42 5.20
N GLY A 140 -0.86 -2.15 4.84
CA GLY A 140 0.41 -1.49 4.62
C GLY A 140 1.28 -1.47 5.88
N MET A 141 0.68 -1.17 7.03
CA MET A 141 1.38 -1.24 8.33
C MET A 141 1.79 -2.66 8.70
N LEU A 142 0.95 -3.67 8.40
CA LEU A 142 1.30 -5.08 8.60
C LEU A 142 2.48 -5.51 7.72
N ILE A 143 2.46 -5.16 6.43
CA ILE A 143 3.55 -5.44 5.49
C ILE A 143 4.83 -4.75 5.99
N TYR A 144 4.75 -3.46 6.32
CA TYR A 144 5.92 -2.69 6.75
C TYR A 144 6.60 -3.29 7.96
N PHE A 145 5.86 -3.51 9.04
CA PHE A 145 6.45 -4.06 10.26
C PHE A 145 6.89 -5.51 10.08
N SER A 146 6.16 -6.34 9.32
CA SER A 146 6.60 -7.71 9.04
C SER A 146 7.94 -7.75 8.30
N ILE A 147 8.13 -6.89 7.30
CA ILE A 147 9.38 -6.78 6.56
C ILE A 147 10.50 -6.19 7.42
N ALA A 148 10.20 -5.17 8.23
CA ALA A 148 11.17 -4.58 9.15
C ALA A 148 11.65 -5.61 10.18
N THR A 149 10.73 -6.32 10.84
CA THR A 149 11.01 -7.43 11.77
C THR A 149 11.86 -8.51 11.11
N LEU A 150 11.48 -8.96 9.90
CA LEU A 150 12.20 -10.01 9.19
C LEU A 150 13.64 -9.61 8.85
N ILE A 151 13.86 -8.37 8.36
CA ILE A 151 15.17 -7.90 7.91
C ILE A 151 16.06 -7.48 9.09
N LEU A 152 15.48 -6.89 10.14
CA LEU A 152 16.23 -6.45 11.32
C LEU A 152 16.43 -7.58 12.34
N GLY A 153 15.75 -8.71 12.18
CA GLY A 153 15.86 -9.87 13.06
C GLY A 153 15.32 -9.61 14.47
N ILE A 154 14.23 -8.86 14.58
CA ILE A 154 13.60 -8.42 15.84
C ILE A 154 12.18 -8.94 16.00
#